data_AF-A0A369QTZ9-F1
#
_entry.id   AF-A0A369QTZ9-F1
#
_cell.length_a   1.000
_cell.length_b   1.000
_cell.length_c   1.000
_cell.angle_alpha   90.00
_cell.angle_beta   90.00
_cell.angle_gamma   90.00
#
_symmetry.space_group_name_H-M   'P 1'
#
loop_
_entity.id
_entity.type
_entity.pdbx_description
1 polymer ?
#
loop_
_entity_poly.entity_id
_entity_poly.type
_entity_poly.pdbx_seq_one_letter_code
_entity_poly.pdbx_strand_id
1 'polypeptide(L)' 'MNIVVDTNIVFSALLNANGLIGELLLNSQNEFQFYSPELMTEEILRYSE' A
#
# COMPACT_ATOMS: atom_id res chain seq x y z
N MET A 1 5.72 11.05 9.70
CA MET A 1 4.71 11.80 8.91
C MET A 1 3.57 10.87 8.57
N ASN A 2 2.32 11.32 8.62
CA ASN A 2 1.16 10.48 8.28
C ASN A 2 0.85 10.62 6.80
N ILE A 3 0.78 9.50 6.08
CA ILE A 3 0.54 9.46 4.64
C ILE A 3 -0.69 8.60 4.38
N VAL A 4 -1.68 9.18 3.70
CA VAL A 4 -2.83 8.42 3.19
C VAL A 4 -2.49 7.93 1.79
N VAL A 5 -2.65 6.63 1.56
CA VAL A 5 -2.35 5.98 0.27
C VAL A 5 -3.62 5.51 -0.41
N ASP A 6 -3.67 5.69 -1.72
CA ASP A 6 -4.73 5.17 -2.58
C ASP A 6 -4.51 3.68 -2.88
N THR A 7 -5.59 2.98 -3.16
CA THR A 7 -5.63 1.54 -3.48
C THR A 7 -4.68 1.19 -4.64
N ASN A 8 -4.57 2.03 -5.67
CA ASN A 8 -3.64 1.81 -6.79
C ASN A 8 -2.16 1.80 -6.38
N ILE A 9 -1.78 2.59 -5.37
CA ILE A 9 -0.41 2.62 -4.86
C ILE A 9 -0.10 1.32 -4.13
N VAL A 10 -1.04 0.81 -3.35
CA VAL A 10 -0.87 -0.48 -2.67
C VAL A 10 -0.88 -1.64 -3.66
N PHE A 11 -1.76 -1.65 -4.66
CA PHE A 11 -1.71 -2.65 -5.72
C PHE A 11 -0.38 -2.64 -6.46
N SER A 12 0.18 -1.47 -6.75
CA SER A 12 1.50 -1.35 -7.38
C SER A 12 2.60 -2.00 -6.54
N ALA A 13 2.54 -1.84 -5.21
CA ALA A 13 3.46 -2.52 -4.29
C ALA A 13 3.22 -4.03 -4.20
N LEU A 14 1.97 -4.50 -4.23
CA LEU A 14 1.63 -5.92 -4.23
C LEU A 14 2.11 -6.62 -5.51
N LEU A 15 1.97 -5.97 -6.67
CA LEU A 15 2.43 -6.49 -7.96
C LEU A 15 3.96 -6.51 -8.09
N ASN A 16 4.66 -5.57 -7.44
CA ASN A 16 6.13 -5.52 -7.43
C ASN A 16 6.66 -5.05 -6.07
N ALA A 17 6.78 -6.00 -5.13
CA ALA A 17 7.22 -5.72 -3.76
C ALA A 17 8.66 -5.20 -3.65
N ASN A 18 9.52 -5.54 -4.62
CA ASN A 18 10.92 -5.07 -4.67
C ASN A 18 11.09 -3.77 -5.48
N GLY A 19 10.01 -3.20 -6.01
CA GLY A 19 10.03 -1.91 -6.69
C GLY A 19 10.10 -0.75 -5.69
N LEU A 20 10.39 0.45 -6.18
CA LEU A 20 10.54 1.65 -5.33
C LEU A 20 9.32 1.91 -4.43
N ILE A 21 8.10 1.67 -4.92
CA ILE A 21 6.86 1.84 -4.14
C ILE A 21 6.74 0.74 -3.07
N GLY A 22 7.07 -0.51 -3.40
CA GLY A 22 7.06 -1.62 -2.44
C GLY A 22 8.10 -1.43 -1.33
N GLU A 23 9.33 -1.11 -1.70
CA GLU A 23 10.41 -0.70 -0.79
C GLU A 23 9.96 0.43 0.14
N LEU A 24 9.38 1.50 -0.42
CA LEU A 24 8.88 2.62 0.38
C LEU A 24 7.80 2.15 1.37
N LEU A 25 6.74 1.48 0.92
CA LEU A 25 5.62 1.12 1.80
C LEU A 25 6.01 0.09 2.86
N LEU A 26 6.87 -0.88 2.52
CA LEU A 26 7.18 -2.00 3.40
C LEU A 26 8.35 -1.69 4.35
N ASN A 27 9.35 -0.90 3.92
CA ASN A 27 10.59 -0.73 4.66
C ASN A 27 10.76 0.65 5.34
N SER A 28 9.87 1.62 5.08
CA SER A 28 9.98 2.99 5.65
C SER A 28 9.08 3.27 6.86
N GLN A 29 8.58 2.22 7.54
CA GLN A 29 7.64 2.34 8.66
C GLN A 29 8.20 3.11 9.87
N ASN A 30 9.53 3.21 9.98
CA ASN A 30 10.19 4.02 11.02
C ASN A 30 10.14 5.53 10.74
N GLU A 31 9.87 5.93 9.49
CA GLU A 31 9.84 7.33 9.04
C GLU A 31 8.40 7.81 8.73
N PHE A 32 7.60 6.91 8.17
CA PHE A 32 6.25 7.19 7.71
C PHE A 32 5.23 6.24 8.34
N GLN A 33 4.04 6.77 8.60
CA GLN A 33 2.88 6.00 9.03
C GLN A 33 1.86 6.03 7.89
N PHE A 34 1.55 4.85 7.34
CA PHE A 34 0.69 4.71 6.19
C PHE A 34 -0.73 4.35 6.62
N TYR A 35 -1.71 5.01 6.01
CA TYR A 35 -3.13 4.82 6.25
C TYR A 35 -3.88 4.67 4.94
N SER A 36 -4.98 3.94 4.95
CA SER A 36 -5.93 3.88 3.85
C SER A 36 -7.35 3.74 4.39
N PRO A 37 -8.39 4.08 3.61
CA PRO A 37 -9.76 3.77 3.96
C PRO A 37 -9.99 2.26 4.08
N GLU A 38 -10.89 1.83 4.96
CA GLU A 38 -11.28 0.42 5.11
C GLU A 38 -11.78 -0.21 3.80
N LEU A 39 -12.38 0.60 2.92
CA LEU A 39 -12.76 0.22 1.55
C LEU A 39 -11.62 -0.44 0.77
N MET A 40 -10.37 -0.03 0.98
CA MET A 40 -9.22 -0.62 0.30
C MET A 40 -9.08 -2.12 0.61
N THR A 41 -9.40 -2.55 1.83
CA THR A 41 -9.41 -3.97 2.19
C THR A 41 -10.47 -4.72 1.39
N GLU A 42 -11.67 -4.14 1.21
CA GLU A 42 -12.71 -4.73 0.36
C GLU A 42 -12.28 -4.81 -1.11
N GLU A 43 -11.61 -3.78 -1.62
CA GLU A 43 -11.11 -3.75 -3.01
C GLU A 43 -10.01 -4.80 -3.23
N ILE A 44 -9.05 -4.94 -2.32
CA ILE A 44 -8.01 -5.97 -2.40
C ILE A 44 -8.63 -7.37 -2.41
N LEU A 45 -9.58 -7.63 -1.51
CA LEU A 45 -10.26 -8.92 -1.44
C LEU A 45 -11.13 -9.19 -2.68
N ARG A 46 -11.72 -8.15 -3.27
CA ARG A 46 -12.51 -8.28 -4.50
C ARG A 46 -11.66 -8.65 -5.71
N TYR A 47 -10.44 -8.12 -5.80
CA TYR A 47 -9.53 -8.30 -6.93
C TYR A 47 -8.40 -9.30 -6.65
N SER A 48 -8.50 -10.13 -5.60
CA SER A 48 -7.50 -11.15 -5.26
C SER A 48 -7.65 -12.48 -6.00
N GLU A 49 -8.76 -12.67 -6.73
CA GLU A 49 -9.03 -13.80 -7.63
C GLU A 49 -8.81 -13.41 -9.10
#